data_AF-A0A8C2FFZ4-F1
#
_entry.id   AF-A0A8C2FFZ4-F1
#
_cell.length_a   1.000
_cell.length_b   1.000
_cell.length_c   1.000
_cell.angle_alpha   90.00
_cell.angle_beta   90.00
_cell.angle_gamma   90.00
#
_symmetry.space_group_name_H-M   'P 1'
#
loop_
_entity.id
_entity.type
_entity.pdbx_description
1 polymer ?
#
loop_
_entity_poly.entity_id
_entity_poly.type
_entity_poly.pdbx_seq_one_letter_code
_entity_poly.pdbx_strand_id
1 'polypeptide(L)' 'MSWQSYVDNLMADGSCQDAAIVGFTDAKYVWASSEGGTFSGITVRFC' A
#
# COMPACT_ATOMS: atom_id res chain seq x y z
N MET A 1 3.29 -10.35 -12.07
CA MET A 1 2.27 -10.17 -11.01
C MET A 1 2.66 -8.93 -10.24
N SER A 2 1.91 -7.85 -10.42
CA SER A 2 2.19 -6.56 -9.78
C SER A 2 1.42 -6.47 -8.46
N TRP A 3 2.07 -6.01 -7.39
CA TRP A 3 1.39 -5.69 -6.12
C TRP A 3 0.25 -4.69 -6.31
N GLN A 4 0.28 -3.91 -7.40
CA GLN A 4 -0.79 -3.02 -7.79
C GLN A 4 -2.14 -3.73 -7.96
N SER A 5 -2.16 -4.95 -8.52
CA SER A 5 -3.42 -5.69 -8.68
C SER A 5 -4.06 -6.06 -7.35
N TYR A 6 -3.28 -6.19 -6.26
CA TYR A 6 -3.83 -6.38 -4.92
C TYR A 6 -4.47 -5.11 -4.40
N VAL A 7 -3.84 -3.96 -4.62
CA VAL A 7 -4.42 -2.64 -4.28
C VAL A 7 -5.72 -2.43 -5.05
N ASP A 8 -5.74 -2.73 -6.35
CA ASP A 8 -6.94 -2.58 -7.19
C ASP A 8 -8.08 -3.50 -6.69
N ASN A 9 -7.77 -4.75 -6.29
CA ASN A 9 -8.76 -5.65 -5.69
C ASN A 9 -9.28 -5.16 -4.33
N LEU A 10 -8.43 -4.55 -3.50
CA LEU A 10 -8.84 -3.95 -2.22
C LEU A 10 -9.73 -2.73 -2.43
N MET A 11 -9.48 -1.95 -3.48
CA MET A 11 -10.28 -0.76 -3.84
C MET A 11 -11.54 -1.11 -4.63
N ALA A 12 -11.64 -2.32 -5.18
CA ALA A 12 -12.77 -2.75 -6.02
C ALA A 12 -14.10 -2.82 -5.26
N ASP A 13 -14.06 -2.92 -3.93
CA ASP A 13 -15.26 -2.92 -3.08
C ASP A 13 -15.89 -1.53 -2.94
N GLY A 14 -15.17 -0.46 -3.32
CA GLY A 14 -15.59 0.94 -3.18
C GLY A 14 -15.82 1.38 -1.72
N SER A 15 -15.45 0.55 -0.75
CA SER A 15 -15.59 0.82 0.69
C SER A 15 -14.33 1.45 1.26
N CYS A 16 -13.19 1.13 0.65
CA CYS A 16 -11.88 1.65 1.03
C CYS A 16 -11.58 2.97 0.30
N GLN A 17 -11.12 3.96 1.06
CA GLN A 17 -10.67 5.25 0.53
C GLN A 17 -9.21 5.20 0.06
N ASP A 18 -8.42 4.28 0.64
CA ASP A 18 -7.00 4.10 0.37
C ASP A 18 -6.60 2.66 0.73
N ALA A 19 -5.62 2.12 0.01
CA ALA A 19 -5.06 0.78 0.23
C ALA A 19 -3.58 0.76 -0.16
N ALA A 20 -2.78 0.00 0.58
CA ALA A 20 -1.36 -0.19 0.26
C ALA A 20 -0.84 -1.55 0.73
N ILE A 21 0.16 -2.05 0.01
CA ILE A 21 0.94 -3.22 0.35
C ILE A 21 2.29 -2.74 0.85
N VAL A 22 2.62 -3.02 2.11
CA VAL A 22 3.88 -2.60 2.74
C VAL A 22 4.64 -3.84 3.20
N GLY A 23 5.89 -3.96 2.79
CA GLY A 23 6.77 -4.99 3.33
C GLY A 23 7.17 -4.66 4.77
N PHE A 24 7.16 -5.65 5.66
CA PHE A 24 7.53 -5.43 7.08
C PHE A 24 8.87 -6.06 7.48
N THR A 25 9.40 -6.99 6.68
CA THR A 25 10.62 -7.75 6.99
C THR A 25 11.86 -7.00 6.52
N ASP A 26 12.48 -7.45 5.42
CA ASP A 26 13.75 -6.92 4.90
C ASP A 26 13.52 -5.68 4.03
N ALA A 27 12.37 -5.63 3.38
CA ALA A 27 11.95 -4.60 2.44
C ALA A 27 10.88 -3.72 3.08
N LYS A 28 11.27 -2.94 4.10
CA LYS A 28 10.38 -2.02 4.84
C LYS A 28 10.02 -0.78 4.02
N TYR A 29 9.32 -0.97 2.91
CA TYR A 29 8.83 0.10 2.05
C TYR A 29 7.48 -0.28 1.44
N VAL A 30 6.80 0.71 0.89
CA VAL A 30 5.53 0.54 0.19
C VAL A 30 5.79 -0.11 -1.16
N TRP A 31 5.26 -1.31 -1.37
CA TRP A 31 5.39 -2.06 -2.63
C TRP A 31 4.34 -1.67 -3.66
N ALA A 32 3.15 -1.28 -3.20
CA ALA A 32 2.09 -0.68 -4.00
C ALA A 32 1.17 0.14 -3.08
N SER A 33 0.57 1.20 -3.61
CA SER A 33 -0.43 2.02 -2.91
C SER A 33 -1.44 2.58 -3.89
N SER A 34 -2.58 3.04 -3.37
CA SER A 34 -3.51 3.85 -4.13
C SER A 34 -2.83 5.16 -4.55
N GLU A 35 -3.10 5.62 -5.79
CA GLU A 35 -2.56 6.89 -6.27
C GLU A 35 -3.15 8.05 -5.47
N GLY A 36 -2.28 8.92 -4.96
CA GLY A 36 -2.69 10.07 -4.13
C GLY A 36 -3.15 9.71 -2.71
N GLY A 37 -3.03 8.44 -2.31
CA GLY A 37 -3.34 7.97 -0.97
C GLY A 37 -2.33 8.40 0.09
N THR A 38 -2.76 8.46 1.36
CA THR A 38 -1.89 8.70 2.52
C THR A 38 -0.92 7.55 2.74
N PHE A 39 -1.32 6.32 2.41
CA PHE A 39 -0.48 5.14 2.62
C PHE A 39 0.76 5.08 1.73
N SER A 40 0.81 5.86 0.64
CA SER A 40 2.02 6.06 -0.16
C SER A 40 3.16 6.72 0.63
N GLY A 41 2.82 7.48 1.69
CA GLY A 41 3.78 8.18 2.55
C GLY A 41 4.24 7.38 3.78
N ILE A 42 3.93 6.09 3.88
CA ILE A 42 4.35 5.26 5.02
C ILE A 42 5.87 5.10 4.99
N THR A 43 6.54 5.58 6.04
CA THR A 43 7.98 5.42 6.25
C THR A 43 8.26 4.56 7.47
N VAL A 44 9.34 3.79 7.43
CA VAL A 44 9.87 3.11 8.61
C VAL A 44 10.23 4.14 9.67
N ARG A 45 9.58 4.08 10.83
CA ARG A 45 10.06 4.81 12.01
C ARG A 45 10.96 3.86 12.81
N PHE A 46 12.24 4.19 12.85
CA PHE A 46 13.16 3.59 13.82
C PHE A 46 12.96 4.31 15.15
N CYS A 47 12.61 3.55 16.19
CA CYS A 47 12.64 4.00 17.58
C CYS A 47 14.04 3.72 18.15
#